data_AF-A0A4Y7X9J9-F1
#
_entry.id   AF-A0A4Y7X9J9-F1
#
_cell.length_a   1.000
_cell.length_b   1.000
_cell.length_c   1.000
_cell.angle_alpha   90.00
_cell.angle_beta   90.00
_cell.angle_gamma   90.00
#
_symmetry.space_group_name_H-M   'P 1'
#
loop_
_entity.id
_entity.type
_entity.pdbx_description
1 polymer ?
#
loop_
_entity_poly.entity_id
_entity_poly.type
_entity_poly.pdbx_seq_one_letter_code
_entity_poly.pdbx_strand_id
1 'polypeptide(L)'
;MNSDVGIWMPLYIGDMLAKVTRLTTEQVGAANLLMWDYWRNGSIPDDNQTVANITRLSVAKVKGLKQVLVNAGLFVIADGMITSTYLDDLKTQATDNKASKSDKAKKAAEVRWENERKAKELAEQQALHEHHSSNANAMPEHMQNECLGIAQDMLGGCPSPSPSSNNNNPPQGASADTREKILVDTFAPNLADVNVRLKSSGHKEIDATLMLKELARFKDEYSKNSIAYPENWYLGRFSSWIMTNHPSRQPSSKPSRAIQAKTSGAVNQNWPGHDTPQPIQDFDEEAWQAGFAEDGLL
;
A
#
# COMPACT_ATOMS: atom_id res chain seq x y z
N MET A 1 -14.91 10.50 4.73
CA MET A 1 -13.77 11.19 5.39
C MET A 1 -12.81 11.65 4.31
N ASN A 2 -12.55 12.95 4.28
CA ASN A 2 -11.70 13.73 3.38
C ASN A 2 -11.33 13.03 2.05
N SER A 3 -12.25 13.14 1.06
CA SER A 3 -12.10 12.46 -0.23
C SER A 3 -11.49 13.36 -1.31
N ASP A 4 -11.10 14.58 -0.97
CA ASP A 4 -10.61 15.54 -1.96
C ASP A 4 -9.23 15.13 -2.50
N VAL A 5 -9.04 15.25 -3.81
CA VAL A 5 -7.76 14.96 -4.49
C VAL A 5 -6.66 15.90 -3.99
N GLY A 6 -7.03 17.08 -3.48
CA GLY A 6 -6.10 18.03 -2.85
C GLY A 6 -5.35 17.53 -1.62
N ILE A 7 -5.71 16.38 -1.03
CA ILE A 7 -5.10 15.85 0.20
C ILE A 7 -3.79 15.10 -0.09
N TRP A 8 -3.67 14.52 -1.28
CA TRP A 8 -2.50 13.74 -1.67
C TRP A 8 -2.03 14.13 -3.07
N MET A 9 -0.74 14.43 -3.20
CA MET A 9 -0.11 14.79 -4.46
C MET A 9 0.85 13.69 -4.92
N PRO A 10 0.72 13.16 -6.14
CA PRO A 10 1.72 12.25 -6.71
C PRO A 10 3.02 13.01 -6.99
N LEU A 11 4.16 12.38 -6.69
CA LEU A 11 5.49 12.94 -6.99
C LEU A 11 6.36 11.87 -7.67
N TYR A 12 6.62 12.05 -8.96
CA TYR A 12 7.48 11.17 -9.73
C TYR A 12 8.93 11.64 -9.64
N ILE A 13 9.77 10.88 -8.93
CA ILE A 13 11.14 11.30 -8.62
C ILE A 13 12.00 11.48 -9.87
N GLY A 14 11.84 10.63 -10.89
CA GLY A 14 12.58 10.74 -12.15
C GLY A 14 12.27 12.05 -12.89
N ASP A 15 10.99 12.36 -13.05
CA ASP A 15 10.54 13.59 -13.73
C ASP A 15 10.93 14.84 -12.94
N MET A 16 10.79 14.78 -11.61
CA MET A 16 11.21 15.86 -10.73
C MET A 16 12.72 16.10 -10.82
N LEU A 17 13.54 15.05 -10.75
CA LEU A 17 14.99 15.17 -10.89
C LEU A 17 15.36 15.79 -12.23
N ALA A 18 14.74 15.36 -13.33
CA ALA A 18 14.97 15.96 -14.65
C ALA A 18 14.71 17.48 -14.67
N LYS A 19 13.66 17.94 -13.98
CA LYS A 19 13.31 19.36 -13.87
C LYS A 19 14.23 20.15 -12.93
N VAL A 20 14.69 19.54 -11.84
CA VAL A 20 15.44 20.24 -10.78
C VAL A 20 16.95 20.03 -10.81
N THR A 21 17.49 19.24 -11.74
CA THR A 21 18.92 18.87 -11.77
C THR A 21 19.87 20.07 -11.76
N ARG A 22 19.48 21.20 -12.37
CA ARG A 22 20.31 22.42 -12.46
C ARG A 22 19.96 23.47 -11.40
N LEU A 23 19.04 23.16 -10.48
CA LEU A 23 18.60 24.06 -9.42
C LEU A 23 19.45 23.90 -8.16
N THR A 24 19.63 24.99 -7.42
CA THR A 24 20.23 24.94 -6.09
C THR A 24 19.25 24.35 -5.08
N THR A 25 19.75 23.81 -3.96
CA THR A 25 18.89 23.25 -2.90
C THR A 25 17.83 24.24 -2.39
N GLU A 26 18.18 25.53 -2.29
CA GLU A 26 17.22 26.59 -1.93
C GLU A 26 16.11 26.73 -2.98
N GLN A 27 16.46 26.72 -4.27
CA GLN A 27 15.49 26.78 -5.36
C GLN A 27 14.60 25.53 -5.42
N VAL A 28 15.16 24.34 -5.17
CA VAL A 28 14.39 23.10 -5.09
C VAL A 28 13.38 23.14 -3.95
N GLY A 29 13.80 23.59 -2.77
CA GLY A 29 12.90 23.77 -1.63
C GLY A 29 11.78 24.77 -1.93
N ALA A 30 12.11 25.90 -2.54
CA ALA A 30 11.13 26.91 -2.94
C ALA A 30 10.17 26.41 -4.03
N ALA A 31 10.66 25.65 -5.01
CA ALA A 31 9.85 25.01 -6.04
C ALA A 31 8.79 24.08 -5.44
N ASN A 32 9.19 23.26 -4.47
CA ASN A 32 8.29 22.33 -3.79
C ASN A 32 7.21 23.06 -2.99
N LEU A 33 7.55 24.15 -2.29
CA LEU A 33 6.57 24.96 -1.55
C LEU A 33 5.50 25.54 -2.49
N LEU A 34 5.91 26.09 -3.64
CA LEU A 34 4.96 26.57 -4.66
C LEU A 34 4.10 25.45 -5.22
N MET A 35 4.70 24.29 -5.50
CA MET A 35 3.97 23.12 -6.01
C MET A 35 2.91 22.63 -5.04
N TRP A 36 3.21 22.60 -3.73
CA TRP A 36 2.24 22.21 -2.70
C TRP A 36 1.12 23.22 -2.53
N ASP A 37 1.45 24.52 -2.57
CA ASP A 37 0.45 25.58 -2.54
C ASP A 37 -0.47 25.51 -3.76
N TYR A 38 0.11 25.39 -4.96
CA TYR A 38 -0.61 25.22 -6.21
C TYR A 38 -1.52 23.99 -6.20
N TRP A 39 -1.03 22.85 -5.69
CA TRP A 39 -1.83 21.63 -5.62
C TRP A 39 -3.12 21.82 -4.82
N ARG A 40 -3.03 22.54 -3.70
CA ARG A 40 -4.18 22.78 -2.81
C ARG A 40 -5.07 23.91 -3.29
N ASN A 41 -4.48 25.03 -3.72
CA ASN A 41 -5.19 26.29 -3.94
C ASN A 41 -5.40 26.63 -5.43
N GLY A 42 -4.65 25.98 -6.33
CA GLY A 42 -4.68 26.25 -7.77
C GLY A 42 -3.74 27.39 -8.18
N SER A 43 -4.12 28.11 -9.23
CA SER A 43 -3.35 29.21 -9.81
C SER A 43 -2.93 30.26 -8.77
N ILE A 44 -1.66 30.63 -8.78
CA ILE A 44 -1.06 31.58 -7.83
C ILE A 44 -0.97 32.95 -8.50
N PRO A 45 -1.33 34.06 -7.83
CA PRO A 45 -1.12 35.40 -8.39
C PRO A 45 0.36 35.69 -8.69
N ASP A 46 0.65 36.35 -9.82
CA ASP A 46 2.01 36.73 -10.22
C ASP A 46 2.58 37.93 -9.44
N ASP A 47 2.34 37.94 -8.13
CA ASP A 47 2.82 38.96 -7.21
C ASP A 47 4.05 38.45 -6.45
N ASN A 48 5.12 39.23 -6.47
CA ASN A 48 6.38 38.84 -5.84
C ASN A 48 6.26 38.73 -4.31
N GLN A 49 5.37 39.48 -3.66
CA GLN A 49 5.14 39.37 -2.22
C GLN A 49 4.45 38.05 -1.87
N THR A 50 3.41 37.70 -2.63
CA THR A 50 2.70 36.43 -2.49
C THR A 50 3.64 35.23 -2.66
N VAL A 51 4.45 35.25 -3.72
CA VAL A 51 5.43 34.19 -3.97
C VAL A 51 6.51 34.15 -2.89
N ALA A 52 6.98 35.30 -2.39
CA ALA A 52 7.93 35.37 -1.27
C ALA A 52 7.36 34.70 -0.01
N ASN A 53 6.10 34.98 0.31
CA ASN A 53 5.43 34.43 1.50
C ASN A 53 5.27 32.91 1.41
N ILE A 54 4.88 32.38 0.24
CA ILE A 54 4.74 30.94 0.02
C ILE A 54 6.10 30.23 0.11
N THR A 55 7.10 30.78 -0.59
CA THR A 55 8.44 30.17 -0.70
C THR A 55 9.34 30.42 0.50
N ARG A 56 8.95 31.36 1.37
CA ARG A 56 9.74 31.84 2.52
C ARG A 56 11.08 32.47 2.12
N LEU A 57 11.15 32.98 0.89
CA LEU A 57 12.31 33.72 0.39
C LEU A 57 12.12 35.23 0.55
N SER A 58 13.21 35.97 0.44
CA SER A 58 13.12 37.43 0.30
C SER A 58 12.58 37.81 -1.08
N VAL A 59 11.84 38.91 -1.14
CA VAL A 59 11.27 39.45 -2.40
C VAL A 59 12.33 39.67 -3.47
N ALA A 60 13.57 40.03 -3.06
CA ALA A 60 14.71 40.19 -3.96
C ALA A 60 15.08 38.89 -4.71
N LYS A 61 14.92 37.72 -4.08
CA LYS A 61 15.23 36.41 -4.67
C LYS A 61 14.10 35.87 -5.56
N VAL A 62 12.87 36.31 -5.35
CA VAL A 62 11.67 35.79 -6.05
C VAL A 62 11.75 35.93 -7.56
N LYS A 63 12.24 37.07 -8.07
CA LYS A 63 12.35 37.28 -9.51
C LYS A 63 13.27 36.25 -10.18
N GLY A 64 14.41 35.96 -9.55
CA GLY A 64 15.33 34.93 -10.02
C GLY A 64 14.73 33.53 -9.93
N LEU A 65 14.04 33.22 -8.82
CA LEU A 65 13.35 31.94 -8.65
C LEU A 65 12.31 31.73 -9.77
N LYS A 66 11.42 32.70 -10.00
CA LYS A 66 10.38 32.63 -11.04
C LYS A 66 10.98 32.28 -12.41
N GLN A 67 12.06 32.97 -12.79
CA GLN A 67 12.73 32.70 -14.06
C GLN A 67 13.26 31.26 -14.15
N VAL A 68 13.88 30.78 -13.08
CA VAL A 68 14.41 29.41 -13.02
C VAL A 68 13.28 28.36 -13.11
N LEU A 69 12.16 28.60 -12.43
CA LEU A 69 11.01 27.69 -12.46
C LEU A 69 10.30 27.64 -13.82
N VAL A 70 10.21 28.78 -14.50
CA VAL A 70 9.69 28.83 -15.88
C VAL A 70 10.65 28.10 -16.82
N ASN A 71 11.96 28.34 -16.72
CA ASN A 71 12.96 27.65 -17.54
C ASN A 71 12.99 26.12 -17.30
N ALA A 72 12.70 25.68 -16.08
CA ALA A 72 12.57 24.25 -15.73
C ALA A 72 11.26 23.61 -16.25
N GLY A 73 10.35 24.40 -16.83
CA GLY A 73 9.04 23.94 -17.29
C GLY A 73 8.18 23.40 -16.13
N LEU A 74 8.33 23.96 -14.93
CA LEU A 74 7.47 23.66 -13.79
C LEU A 74 6.25 24.56 -13.74
N PHE A 75 6.42 25.83 -14.12
CA PHE A 75 5.36 26.83 -14.09
C PHE A 75 5.37 27.70 -15.36
N VAL A 76 4.22 28.26 -15.67
CA VAL A 76 4.00 29.22 -16.75
C VAL A 76 3.39 30.47 -16.12
N ILE A 77 3.84 31.64 -16.54
CA ILE A 77 3.26 32.92 -16.13
C ILE A 77 2.40 33.42 -17.28
N ALA A 78 1.10 33.47 -17.10
CA ALA A 78 0.14 33.94 -18.09
C ALA A 78 -0.97 34.74 -17.38
N ASP A 79 -1.41 35.84 -17.99
CA ASP A 79 -2.52 36.66 -17.48
C ASP A 79 -2.37 37.14 -16.03
N GLY A 80 -1.13 37.40 -15.58
CA GLY A 80 -0.84 37.79 -14.20
C GLY A 80 -1.02 36.67 -13.18
N MET A 81 -1.08 35.41 -13.64
CA MET A 81 -1.18 34.21 -12.82
C MET A 81 -0.04 33.24 -13.15
N ILE A 82 0.38 32.48 -12.14
CA ILE A 82 1.33 31.39 -12.23
C ILE A 82 0.52 30.09 -12.28
N THR A 83 0.60 29.40 -13.41
CA THR A 83 -0.09 28.13 -13.71
C THR A 83 0.92 27.01 -13.97
N SER A 84 0.47 25.75 -13.92
CA SER A 84 1.33 24.61 -14.22
C SER A 84 0.56 23.50 -14.93
N THR A 85 0.83 23.34 -16.22
CA THR A 85 0.27 22.23 -17.02
C THR A 85 0.63 20.87 -16.42
N TYR A 86 1.88 20.72 -15.96
CA TYR A 86 2.35 19.51 -15.30
C TYR A 86 1.50 19.15 -14.07
N LEU A 87 1.20 20.13 -13.20
CA LEU A 87 0.41 19.86 -11.99
C LEU A 87 -1.07 19.67 -12.30
N ASP A 88 -1.60 20.36 -13.31
CA ASP A 88 -2.99 20.19 -13.75
C ASP A 88 -3.21 18.79 -14.35
N ASP A 89 -2.27 18.29 -15.15
CA ASP A 89 -2.29 16.94 -15.70
C ASP A 89 -2.25 15.88 -14.58
N LEU A 90 -1.37 16.07 -13.59
CA LEU A 90 -1.29 15.20 -12.41
C LEU A 90 -2.58 15.21 -11.59
N LYS A 91 -3.21 16.38 -11.44
CA LYS A 91 -4.46 16.53 -10.69
C LYS A 91 -5.63 15.87 -11.42
N THR A 92 -5.66 15.97 -12.74
CA THR A 92 -6.61 15.27 -13.61
C THR A 92 -6.43 13.76 -13.47
N GLN A 93 -5.20 13.26 -13.62
CA GLN A 93 -4.90 11.84 -13.48
C GLN A 93 -5.26 11.29 -12.09
N ALA A 94 -4.99 12.04 -11.02
CA ALA A 94 -5.34 11.64 -9.66
C ALA A 94 -6.87 11.57 -9.47
N THR A 95 -7.61 12.51 -10.08
CA THR A 95 -9.08 12.52 -10.09
C THR A 95 -9.65 11.31 -10.83
N ASP A 96 -9.13 11.02 -12.02
CA ASP A 96 -9.54 9.87 -12.84
C ASP A 96 -9.25 8.54 -12.14
N ASN A 97 -8.06 8.42 -11.55
CA ASN A 97 -7.67 7.24 -10.78
C ASN A 97 -8.59 7.01 -9.57
N LYS A 98 -9.00 8.09 -8.89
CA LYS A 98 -9.96 8.01 -7.78
C LYS A 98 -11.33 7.55 -8.28
N ALA A 99 -11.83 8.13 -9.37
CA ALA A 99 -13.11 7.74 -9.96
C ALA A 99 -13.10 6.25 -10.38
N SER A 100 -12.08 5.83 -11.13
CA SER A 100 -11.92 4.45 -11.57
C SER A 100 -11.85 3.45 -10.41
N LYS A 101 -11.10 3.77 -9.34
CA LYS A 101 -11.04 2.92 -8.14
C LYS A 101 -12.39 2.85 -7.43
N SER A 102 -13.11 3.97 -7.34
CA SER A 102 -14.45 3.99 -6.74
C SER A 102 -15.43 3.13 -7.54
N ASP A 103 -15.45 3.25 -8.86
CA ASP A 103 -16.36 2.48 -9.71
C ASP A 103 -16.07 0.98 -9.68
N LYS A 104 -14.80 0.60 -9.67
CA LYS A 104 -14.39 -0.80 -9.49
C LYS A 104 -14.84 -1.34 -8.12
N ALA A 105 -14.71 -0.54 -7.06
CA ALA A 105 -15.16 -0.92 -5.73
C ALA A 105 -16.69 -1.08 -5.65
N LYS A 106 -17.45 -0.18 -6.29
CA LYS A 106 -18.93 -0.29 -6.38
C LYS A 106 -19.34 -1.56 -7.12
N LYS A 107 -18.78 -1.81 -8.31
CA LYS A 107 -19.04 -3.04 -9.08
C LYS A 107 -18.71 -4.30 -8.29
N ALA A 108 -17.59 -4.30 -7.55
CA ALA A 108 -17.22 -5.43 -6.70
C ALA A 108 -18.19 -5.61 -5.53
N ALA A 109 -18.69 -4.53 -4.93
CA ALA A 109 -19.70 -4.59 -3.87
C ALA A 109 -21.06 -5.10 -4.39
N GLU A 110 -21.50 -4.63 -5.55
CA GLU A 110 -22.73 -5.08 -6.22
C GLU A 110 -22.69 -6.59 -6.47
N VAL A 111 -21.58 -7.12 -7.00
CA VAL A 111 -21.42 -8.58 -7.20
C VAL A 111 -21.46 -9.35 -5.88
N ARG A 112 -20.84 -8.82 -4.82
CA ARG A 112 -20.87 -9.46 -3.49
C ARG A 112 -22.29 -9.53 -2.94
N TRP A 113 -23.02 -8.41 -2.96
CA TRP A 113 -24.39 -8.35 -2.45
C TRP A 113 -25.37 -9.16 -3.29
N GLU A 114 -25.19 -9.21 -4.61
CA GLU A 114 -26.02 -10.05 -5.48
C GLU A 114 -25.80 -11.55 -5.21
N ASN A 115 -24.56 -11.98 -5.00
CA ASN A 115 -24.27 -13.37 -4.63
C ASN A 115 -24.83 -13.72 -3.25
N GLU A 116 -24.75 -12.80 -2.28
CA GLU A 116 -25.34 -12.97 -0.95
C GLU A 116 -26.88 -13.07 -1.03
N ARG A 117 -27.52 -12.22 -1.85
CA ARG A 117 -28.97 -12.27 -2.10
C ARG A 117 -29.38 -13.62 -2.71
N LYS A 118 -28.66 -14.10 -3.73
CA LYS A 118 -28.90 -15.42 -4.35
C LYS A 118 -28.68 -16.57 -3.37
N ALA A 119 -27.66 -16.51 -2.52
CA ALA A 119 -27.40 -17.52 -1.51
C ALA A 119 -28.54 -17.60 -0.48
N LYS A 120 -29.06 -16.43 -0.06
CA LYS A 120 -30.20 -16.35 0.85
C LYS A 120 -31.49 -16.90 0.20
N GLU A 121 -31.76 -16.52 -1.06
CA GLU A 121 -32.91 -17.01 -1.81
C GLU A 121 -32.87 -18.55 -2.00
N LEU A 122 -31.67 -19.11 -2.27
CA LEU A 122 -31.49 -20.56 -2.36
C LEU A 122 -31.73 -21.27 -1.01
N ALA A 123 -31.24 -20.69 0.09
CA ALA A 123 -31.46 -21.23 1.44
C ALA A 123 -32.94 -21.21 1.83
N GLU A 124 -33.67 -20.13 1.51
CA GLU A 124 -35.12 -20.03 1.75
C GLU A 124 -35.92 -21.05 0.92
N GLN A 125 -35.55 -21.29 -0.34
CA GLN A 125 -36.18 -22.31 -1.18
C GLN A 125 -35.91 -23.73 -0.66
N GLN A 126 -34.70 -24.01 -0.16
CA GLN A 126 -34.37 -25.30 0.46
C GLN A 126 -35.17 -25.54 1.75
N ALA A 127 -35.32 -24.51 2.59
CA ALA A 127 -36.13 -24.59 3.79
C ALA A 127 -37.63 -24.85 3.50
N LEU A 128 -38.16 -24.33 2.39
CA LEU A 128 -39.53 -24.60 1.94
C LEU A 128 -39.71 -26.02 1.38
N HIS A 129 -38.66 -26.63 0.82
CA HIS A 129 -38.72 -28.00 0.26
C HIS A 129 -38.67 -29.09 1.35
N GLU A 130 -37.95 -28.85 2.45
CA GLU A 130 -37.90 -29.80 3.58
C GLU A 130 -39.22 -29.88 4.37
N HIS A 131 -40.05 -28.84 4.32
CA HIS A 131 -41.33 -28.80 5.06
C HIS A 131 -42.47 -29.60 4.39
N HIS A 132 -42.23 -30.24 3.23
CA HIS A 132 -43.26 -31.01 2.50
C HIS A 132 -43.02 -32.53 2.43
N SER A 133 -42.01 -33.05 3.12
CA SER A 133 -41.67 -34.49 3.11
C SER A 133 -41.45 -35.04 4.52
N SER A 134 -42.47 -35.01 5.37
CA SER A 134 -42.72 -36.09 6.34
C SER A 134 -44.10 -36.00 6.99
N ASN A 135 -44.93 -36.96 6.59
CA ASN A 135 -45.90 -37.68 7.41
C ASN A 135 -47.13 -36.92 7.95
N ALA A 136 -48.24 -37.06 7.23
CA ALA A 136 -49.59 -36.63 7.62
C ALA A 136 -50.24 -37.48 8.75
N ASN A 137 -49.47 -38.00 9.71
CA ASN A 137 -50.03 -38.74 10.85
C ASN A 137 -49.12 -38.66 12.09
N ALA A 138 -49.28 -37.59 12.86
CA ALA A 138 -48.98 -37.58 14.29
C ALA A 138 -49.89 -36.53 14.94
N MET A 139 -50.84 -36.99 15.75
CA MET A 139 -51.82 -36.16 16.44
C MET A 139 -51.18 -35.24 17.50
N PRO A 140 -51.88 -34.16 17.90
CA PRO A 140 -51.31 -33.05 18.65
C PRO A 140 -51.77 -33.08 20.13
N GLU A 141 -50.93 -33.54 21.05
CA GLU A 141 -51.18 -33.35 22.49
C GLU A 141 -49.87 -33.13 23.28
N HIS A 142 -49.14 -32.06 22.97
CA HIS A 142 -48.20 -31.47 23.94
C HIS A 142 -47.82 -30.02 23.58
N MET A 143 -48.77 -29.18 23.15
CA MET A 143 -48.46 -27.81 22.71
C MET A 143 -49.32 -26.75 23.40
N GLN A 144 -49.55 -26.90 24.70
CA GLN A 144 -50.26 -25.87 25.48
C GLN A 144 -49.52 -25.32 26.70
N ASN A 145 -48.30 -25.77 27.03
CA ASN A 145 -47.62 -25.29 28.24
C ASN A 145 -46.24 -24.61 28.07
N GLU A 146 -45.74 -24.42 26.86
CA GLU A 146 -44.46 -23.70 26.64
C GLU A 146 -44.59 -22.42 25.81
N CYS A 147 -45.82 -21.98 25.50
CA CYS A 147 -46.03 -20.79 24.66
C CYS A 147 -46.26 -19.48 25.44
N LEU A 148 -46.15 -19.48 26.78
CA LEU A 148 -46.30 -18.27 27.60
C LEU A 148 -44.99 -17.66 28.11
N GLY A 149 -43.82 -18.20 27.73
CA GLY A 149 -42.52 -17.66 28.16
C GLY A 149 -41.83 -16.72 27.18
N ILE A 150 -42.14 -16.79 25.87
CA ILE A 150 -41.29 -16.20 24.83
C ILE A 150 -41.85 -14.88 24.26
N ALA A 151 -43.09 -14.51 24.58
CA ALA A 151 -43.68 -13.25 24.11
C ALA A 151 -43.17 -12.01 24.88
N GLN A 152 -42.62 -12.18 26.10
CA GLN A 152 -42.16 -11.05 26.91
C GLN A 152 -40.76 -10.52 26.52
N ASP A 153 -39.99 -11.26 25.73
CA ASP A 153 -38.59 -10.92 25.41
C ASP A 153 -38.42 -10.23 24.03
N MET A 154 -39.52 -10.11 23.27
CA MET A 154 -39.52 -9.51 21.91
C MET A 154 -39.60 -7.97 21.91
N LEU A 155 -39.44 -7.30 23.05
CA LEU A 155 -39.52 -5.83 23.19
C LEU A 155 -38.17 -5.15 23.49
N GLY A 156 -37.05 -5.85 23.30
CA GLY A 156 -35.70 -5.28 23.47
C GLY A 156 -35.03 -4.84 22.16
N GLY A 157 -35.03 -3.54 21.89
CA GLY A 157 -33.95 -2.81 21.21
C GLY A 157 -33.58 -3.19 19.76
N CYS A 158 -33.97 -2.33 18.81
CA CYS A 158 -33.39 -2.27 17.47
C CYS A 158 -31.85 -2.16 17.52
N PRO A 159 -31.07 -3.03 16.85
CA PRO A 159 -29.68 -2.72 16.54
C PRO A 159 -29.62 -1.94 15.22
N SER A 160 -29.43 -0.62 15.33
CA SER A 160 -28.99 0.24 14.22
C SER A 160 -27.46 0.12 14.03
N PRO A 161 -26.92 0.64 12.91
CA PRO A 161 -26.20 -0.09 11.87
C PRO A 161 -24.77 -0.53 12.22
N SER A 162 -24.29 -1.57 11.54
CA SER A 162 -22.92 -2.09 11.59
C SER A 162 -21.87 -0.99 11.30
N PRO A 163 -20.84 -0.81 12.14
CA PRO A 163 -19.72 0.05 11.82
C PRO A 163 -18.79 -0.67 10.83
N SER A 164 -18.70 -0.15 9.61
CA SER A 164 -17.52 -0.37 8.78
C SER A 164 -16.34 0.34 9.44
N SER A 165 -15.44 -0.41 10.08
CA SER A 165 -14.19 0.14 10.60
C SER A 165 -13.05 -0.85 10.39
N ASN A 166 -12.33 -0.68 9.28
CA ASN A 166 -10.92 -1.06 9.19
C ASN A 166 -10.13 -0.19 10.18
N ASN A 167 -10.00 -0.63 11.43
CA ASN A 167 -9.05 -0.06 12.38
C ASN A 167 -8.11 -1.17 12.84
N ASN A 168 -6.85 -1.11 12.36
CA ASN A 168 -5.77 -2.02 12.71
C ASN A 168 -5.13 -1.74 14.09
N ASN A 169 -5.85 -1.14 15.03
CA ASN A 169 -5.35 -0.93 16.38
C ASN A 169 -6.19 -1.69 17.40
N PRO A 170 -5.57 -2.46 18.32
CA PRO A 170 -6.30 -3.16 19.36
C PRO A 170 -6.96 -2.16 20.33
N PRO A 171 -8.15 -2.48 20.88
CA PRO A 171 -8.81 -1.63 21.85
C PRO A 171 -8.00 -1.55 23.14
N GLN A 172 -7.54 -0.34 23.48
CA GLN A 172 -6.97 -0.04 24.79
C GLN A 172 -8.11 -0.06 25.82
N GLY A 173 -8.05 -0.98 26.79
CA GLY A 173 -8.97 -0.99 27.94
C GLY A 173 -9.50 -2.35 28.41
N ALA A 174 -9.28 -3.46 27.69
CA ALA A 174 -9.72 -4.78 28.15
C ALA A 174 -8.80 -5.35 29.25
N SER A 175 -9.38 -5.93 30.31
CA SER A 175 -8.63 -6.62 31.39
C SER A 175 -7.84 -7.82 30.83
N ALA A 176 -6.77 -8.21 31.52
CA ALA A 176 -5.94 -9.36 31.12
C ALA A 176 -6.76 -10.63 30.86
N ASP A 177 -7.77 -10.90 31.70
CA ASP A 177 -8.68 -12.04 31.57
C ASP A 177 -9.57 -12.00 30.31
N THR A 178 -9.92 -10.80 29.82
CA THR A 178 -10.73 -10.66 28.59
C THR A 178 -9.86 -10.85 27.34
N ARG A 179 -8.56 -10.58 27.43
CA ARG A 179 -7.59 -10.68 26.33
C ARG A 179 -7.12 -12.12 26.10
N GLU A 180 -6.96 -12.89 27.17
CA GLU A 180 -6.63 -14.32 27.13
C GLU A 180 -7.71 -15.13 26.38
N LYS A 181 -8.98 -14.79 26.59
CA LYS A 181 -10.11 -15.43 25.89
C LYS A 181 -10.10 -15.23 24.36
N ILE A 182 -9.61 -14.11 23.84
CA ILE A 182 -9.64 -13.85 22.38
C ILE A 182 -8.68 -14.78 21.62
N LEU A 183 -7.51 -15.09 22.18
CA LEU A 183 -6.57 -16.01 21.54
C LEU A 183 -7.04 -17.47 21.65
N VAL A 184 -7.54 -17.86 22.82
CA VAL A 184 -7.92 -19.24 23.11
C VAL A 184 -9.24 -19.62 22.42
N ASP A 185 -10.27 -18.76 22.51
CA ASP A 185 -11.61 -19.07 21.99
C ASP A 185 -11.87 -18.55 20.56
N THR A 186 -11.18 -17.49 20.09
CA THR A 186 -11.53 -16.85 18.79
C THR A 186 -10.60 -17.23 17.64
N PHE A 187 -9.32 -17.51 17.89
CA PHE A 187 -8.39 -17.85 16.80
C PHE A 187 -8.54 -19.32 16.37
N ALA A 188 -9.22 -19.53 15.25
CA ALA A 188 -9.46 -20.83 14.61
C ALA A 188 -9.06 -20.79 13.12
N PRO A 189 -7.76 -20.82 12.79
CA PRO A 189 -7.30 -20.79 11.41
C PRO A 189 -7.83 -21.99 10.61
N ASN A 190 -8.21 -21.76 9.34
CA ASN A 190 -8.52 -22.84 8.40
C ASN A 190 -7.23 -23.40 7.78
N LEU A 191 -7.18 -24.72 7.57
CA LEU A 191 -6.07 -25.41 6.92
C LEU A 191 -5.77 -24.85 5.53
N ALA A 192 -6.80 -24.48 4.77
CA ALA A 192 -6.65 -23.89 3.45
C ALA A 192 -5.87 -22.57 3.50
N ASP A 193 -6.22 -21.68 4.42
CA ASP A 193 -5.61 -20.34 4.54
C ASP A 193 -4.14 -20.43 4.97
N VAL A 194 -3.83 -21.37 5.88
CA VAL A 194 -2.45 -21.64 6.30
C VAL A 194 -1.63 -22.22 5.15
N ASN A 195 -2.17 -23.18 4.41
CA ASN A 195 -1.48 -23.78 3.26
C ASN A 195 -1.27 -22.79 2.10
N VAL A 196 -2.21 -21.88 1.85
CA VAL A 196 -2.03 -20.78 0.88
C VAL A 196 -0.83 -19.91 1.26
N ARG A 197 -0.70 -19.54 2.54
CA ARG A 197 0.44 -18.72 3.02
C ARG A 197 1.75 -19.49 2.98
N LEU A 198 1.77 -20.75 3.37
CA LEU A 198 2.95 -21.61 3.29
C LEU A 198 3.44 -21.76 1.85
N LYS A 199 2.54 -22.01 0.90
CA LYS A 199 2.85 -22.07 -0.55
C LYS A 199 3.42 -20.76 -1.07
N SER A 200 2.81 -19.63 -0.72
CA SER A 200 3.31 -18.30 -1.13
C SER A 200 4.74 -18.03 -0.64
N SER A 201 5.14 -18.69 0.45
CA SER A 201 6.48 -18.61 1.04
C SER A 201 7.39 -19.78 0.63
N GLY A 202 6.99 -20.61 -0.35
CA GLY A 202 7.78 -21.73 -0.87
C GLY A 202 7.91 -22.96 0.03
N HIS A 203 7.05 -23.08 1.05
CA HIS A 203 7.06 -24.21 1.99
C HIS A 203 6.02 -25.28 1.59
N LYS A 204 6.28 -26.53 1.97
CA LYS A 204 5.34 -27.64 1.74
C LYS A 204 4.08 -27.48 2.58
N GLU A 205 2.96 -27.95 2.06
CA GLU A 205 1.68 -27.99 2.78
C GLU A 205 1.80 -28.82 4.07
N ILE A 206 0.95 -28.48 5.03
CA ILE A 206 0.77 -29.22 6.27
C ILE A 206 -0.56 -29.96 6.25
N ASP A 207 -0.61 -31.02 7.06
CA ASP A 207 -1.81 -31.82 7.29
C ASP A 207 -2.58 -31.30 8.51
N ALA A 208 -3.87 -31.59 8.59
CA ALA A 208 -4.77 -31.12 9.63
C ALA A 208 -4.28 -31.53 11.04
N THR A 209 -3.76 -32.75 11.19
CA THR A 209 -3.26 -33.25 12.47
C THR A 209 -2.04 -32.49 12.96
N LEU A 210 -1.13 -32.11 12.05
CA LEU A 210 0.05 -31.33 12.39
C LEU A 210 -0.33 -29.87 12.72
N MET A 211 -1.29 -29.32 11.97
CA MET A 211 -1.82 -27.98 12.22
C MET A 211 -2.41 -27.85 13.63
N LEU A 212 -3.28 -28.79 14.03
CA LEU A 212 -3.90 -28.77 15.35
C LEU A 212 -2.88 -28.90 16.49
N LYS A 213 -1.86 -29.74 16.31
CA LYS A 213 -0.77 -29.91 17.28
C LYS A 213 0.04 -28.63 17.46
N GLU A 214 0.40 -27.96 16.36
CA GLU A 214 1.15 -26.70 16.43
C GLU A 214 0.28 -25.54 16.90
N LEU A 215 -1.01 -25.54 16.57
CA LEU A 215 -1.96 -24.54 17.04
C LEU A 215 -2.11 -24.57 18.57
N ALA A 216 -2.14 -25.76 19.18
CA ALA A 216 -2.17 -25.90 20.63
C ALA A 216 -0.90 -25.31 21.30
N ARG A 217 0.28 -25.58 20.74
CA ARG A 217 1.56 -25.02 21.22
C ARG A 217 1.64 -23.52 21.04
N PHE A 218 1.17 -23.03 19.90
CA PHE A 218 1.11 -21.61 19.60
C PHE A 218 0.18 -20.86 20.56
N LYS A 219 -0.99 -21.43 20.86
CA LYS A 219 -1.92 -20.85 21.84
C LYS A 219 -1.33 -20.81 23.25
N ASP A 220 -0.62 -21.86 23.69
CA ASP A 220 0.05 -21.89 25.01
C ASP A 220 1.20 -20.87 25.13
N GLU A 221 1.95 -20.65 24.06
CA GLU A 221 3.05 -19.67 24.07
C GLU A 221 2.52 -18.23 24.05
N TYR A 222 1.50 -17.97 23.23
CA TYR A 222 0.98 -16.63 23.03
C TYR A 222 -0.11 -16.22 24.04
N SER A 223 -0.68 -17.15 24.81
CA SER A 223 -1.56 -16.81 25.95
C SER A 223 -0.79 -16.09 27.06
N LYS A 224 0.51 -16.37 27.18
CA LYS A 224 1.42 -15.74 28.15
C LYS A 224 1.79 -14.30 27.77
N ASN A 225 1.51 -13.88 26.54
CA ASN A 225 1.81 -12.53 26.06
C ASN A 225 0.68 -11.55 26.41
N SER A 226 0.99 -10.43 27.06
CA SER A 226 -0.01 -9.45 27.54
C SER A 226 -0.71 -8.60 26.45
N ILE A 227 -0.50 -8.91 25.16
CA ILE A 227 -0.95 -8.08 24.03
C ILE A 227 -1.83 -8.92 23.09
N ALA A 228 -3.07 -8.45 22.89
CA ALA A 228 -3.99 -8.99 21.90
C ALA A 228 -3.75 -8.37 20.52
N TYR A 229 -3.71 -9.20 19.48
CA TYR A 229 -3.52 -8.79 18.09
C TYR A 229 -4.75 -9.15 17.24
N PRO A 230 -4.96 -8.50 16.08
CA PRO A 230 -6.03 -8.88 15.17
C PRO A 230 -5.79 -10.27 14.56
N GLU A 231 -6.87 -10.96 14.15
CA GLU A 231 -6.82 -12.34 13.64
C GLU A 231 -5.81 -12.54 12.49
N ASN A 232 -5.77 -11.61 11.53
CA ASN A 232 -4.83 -11.64 10.41
C ASN A 232 -3.35 -11.64 10.84
N TRP A 233 -3.06 -10.98 11.97
CA TRP A 233 -1.74 -10.95 12.56
C TRP A 233 -1.39 -12.32 13.14
N TYR A 234 -2.31 -12.94 13.89
CA TYR A 234 -2.12 -14.30 14.42
C TYR A 234 -1.96 -15.32 13.29
N LEU A 235 -2.73 -15.21 12.20
CA LEU A 235 -2.54 -16.04 11.01
C LEU A 235 -1.13 -15.93 10.43
N GLY A 236 -0.59 -14.71 10.38
CA GLY A 236 0.75 -14.45 9.85
C GLY A 236 1.81 -15.05 10.77
N ARG A 237 1.65 -14.79 12.06
CA ARG A 237 2.59 -15.25 13.08
C ARG A 237 2.59 -16.77 13.23
N PHE A 238 1.41 -17.39 13.17
CA PHE A 238 1.26 -18.85 13.18
C PHE A 238 1.88 -19.51 11.95
N SER A 239 1.71 -18.90 10.76
CA SER A 239 2.37 -19.39 9.55
C SER A 239 3.90 -19.35 9.69
N SER A 240 4.45 -18.26 10.22
CA SER A 240 5.90 -18.16 10.51
C SER A 240 6.36 -19.13 11.59
N TRP A 241 5.55 -19.36 12.64
CA TRP A 241 5.83 -20.32 13.70
C TRP A 241 6.02 -21.74 13.14
N ILE A 242 5.14 -22.16 12.23
CA ILE A 242 5.25 -23.45 11.55
C ILE A 242 6.55 -23.51 10.71
N MET A 243 6.91 -22.43 10.00
CA MET A 243 8.14 -22.37 9.20
C MET A 243 9.41 -22.50 10.07
N THR A 244 9.42 -21.88 11.25
CA THR A 244 10.57 -21.91 12.16
C THR A 244 10.73 -23.26 12.85
N ASN A 245 9.64 -23.88 13.28
CA ASN A 245 9.67 -25.12 14.07
C ASN A 245 9.75 -26.40 13.21
N HIS A 246 9.51 -26.31 11.90
CA HIS A 246 9.60 -27.44 10.96
C HIS A 246 10.56 -27.14 9.79
N PRO A 247 11.86 -26.93 10.06
CA PRO A 247 12.85 -26.54 9.04
C PRO A 247 13.08 -27.60 7.96
N SER A 248 12.74 -28.87 8.21
CA SER A 248 12.80 -29.96 7.23
C SER A 248 11.79 -29.83 6.08
N ARG A 249 10.85 -28.88 6.17
CA ARG A 249 9.86 -28.55 5.14
C ARG A 249 10.22 -27.30 4.34
N GLN A 250 11.41 -26.75 4.56
CA GLN A 250 11.98 -25.69 3.73
C GLN A 250 12.18 -26.16 2.28
N PRO A 251 12.14 -25.24 1.30
CA PRO A 251 12.50 -25.59 -0.07
C PRO A 251 13.91 -26.20 -0.09
N SER A 252 14.11 -27.27 -0.88
CA SER A 252 15.44 -27.85 -1.09
C SER A 252 16.40 -26.73 -1.45
N SER A 253 17.52 -26.64 -0.73
CA SER A 253 18.56 -25.65 -1.02
C SER A 253 18.91 -25.72 -2.50
N LYS A 254 18.68 -24.63 -3.24
CA LYS A 254 19.47 -24.40 -4.45
C LYS A 254 20.93 -24.38 -3.99
N PRO A 255 21.88 -24.98 -4.73
CA PRO A 255 23.28 -24.99 -4.32
C PRO A 255 23.69 -23.55 -4.04
N SER A 256 24.21 -23.31 -2.83
CA SER A 256 24.74 -22.02 -2.42
C SER A 256 25.70 -21.56 -3.49
N ARG A 257 25.32 -20.53 -4.24
CA ARG A 257 26.29 -19.82 -5.08
C ARG A 257 27.29 -19.25 -4.10
N ALA A 258 28.50 -19.82 -4.09
CA ALA A 258 29.58 -19.34 -3.26
C ALA A 258 29.61 -17.81 -3.37
N ILE A 259 29.51 -17.15 -2.22
CA ILE A 259 29.74 -15.71 -2.13
C ILE A 259 31.22 -15.55 -2.48
N GLN A 260 31.51 -15.34 -3.76
CA GLN A 260 32.76 -14.70 -4.13
C GLN A 260 32.70 -13.32 -3.48
N ALA A 261 33.61 -13.09 -2.53
CA ALA A 261 33.82 -11.79 -1.93
C ALA A 261 34.01 -10.78 -3.07
N LYS A 262 32.96 -10.01 -3.37
CA LYS A 262 33.07 -8.88 -4.28
C LYS A 262 33.82 -7.81 -3.53
N THR A 263 35.08 -7.62 -3.93
CA THR A 263 35.83 -6.42 -3.64
C THR A 263 35.00 -5.20 -4.06
N SER A 264 35.06 -4.17 -3.24
CA SER A 264 34.42 -2.87 -3.43
C SER A 264 34.76 -2.27 -4.80
N GLY A 265 33.84 -2.41 -5.76
CA GLY A 265 33.89 -1.79 -7.09
C GLY A 265 32.63 -0.96 -7.32
N ALA A 266 32.81 0.26 -7.84
CA ALA A 266 31.76 1.26 -8.00
C ALA A 266 30.56 0.78 -8.85
N VAL A 267 29.37 1.24 -8.46
CA VAL A 267 28.02 0.80 -8.89
C VAL A 267 27.76 0.93 -10.41
N ASN A 268 28.63 1.58 -11.18
CA ASN A 268 28.38 1.92 -12.58
C ASN A 268 28.88 0.89 -13.61
N GLN A 269 29.50 -0.22 -13.21
CA GLN A 269 30.12 -1.16 -14.17
C GLN A 269 29.16 -2.17 -14.82
N ASN A 270 27.88 -2.19 -14.43
CA ASN A 270 26.93 -3.24 -14.86
C ASN A 270 25.78 -2.74 -15.75
N TRP A 271 25.90 -1.55 -16.36
CA TRP A 271 24.93 -1.08 -17.36
C TRP A 271 25.23 -1.68 -18.74
N PRO A 272 24.28 -2.36 -19.41
CA PRO A 272 24.49 -2.89 -20.75
C PRO A 272 24.45 -1.72 -21.75
N GLY A 273 25.56 -1.48 -22.46
CA GLY A 273 25.69 -0.40 -23.45
C GLY A 273 26.98 0.43 -23.36
N HIS A 274 27.93 0.07 -22.50
CA HIS A 274 29.23 0.74 -22.45
C HIS A 274 30.23 0.01 -23.37
N ASP A 275 30.24 0.36 -24.65
CA ASP A 275 31.44 0.17 -25.44
C ASP A 275 32.53 1.04 -24.80
N THR A 276 33.56 0.39 -24.28
CA THR A 276 34.77 1.05 -23.78
C THR A 276 35.36 1.87 -24.91
N PRO A 277 35.61 3.19 -24.75
CA PRO A 277 36.46 3.90 -25.69
C PRO A 277 37.82 3.20 -25.68
N GLN A 278 38.27 2.74 -26.85
CA GLN A 278 39.62 2.22 -27.01
C GLN A 278 40.62 3.27 -26.51
N PRO A 279 41.67 2.88 -25.76
CA PRO A 279 42.69 3.82 -25.34
C PRO A 279 43.32 4.43 -26.60
N ILE A 280 43.36 5.76 -26.64
CA ILE A 280 44.14 6.49 -27.64
C ILE A 280 45.58 6.00 -27.49
N GLN A 281 46.06 5.26 -28.49
CA GLN A 281 47.46 4.88 -28.58
C GLN A 281 48.28 6.16 -28.83
N ASP A 282 49.28 6.35 -27.96
CA ASP A 282 50.48 7.16 -28.14
C ASP A 282 50.28 8.52 -28.84
N PHE A 283 50.07 9.54 -28.00
CA PHE A 283 50.35 10.93 -28.39
C PHE A 283 51.87 11.10 -28.45
N ASP A 284 52.43 11.04 -29.66
CA ASP A 284 53.84 11.35 -29.93
C ASP A 284 54.12 12.83 -29.65
N GLU A 285 54.66 13.11 -28.47
CA GLU A 285 54.97 14.45 -27.97
C GLU A 285 56.07 15.15 -28.80
N GLU A 286 56.86 14.40 -29.57
CA GLU A 286 57.89 14.93 -30.50
C GLU A 286 57.28 15.52 -31.79
N ALA A 287 56.09 15.09 -32.22
CA ALA A 287 55.44 15.62 -33.42
C ALA A 287 54.76 16.98 -33.18
N TRP A 288 54.40 17.29 -31.93
CA TRP A 288 53.72 18.55 -31.58
C TRP A 288 54.69 19.71 -31.31
N GLN A 289 55.92 19.41 -30.86
CA GLN A 289 56.98 20.41 -30.65
C GLN A 289 57.69 20.84 -31.96
N ALA A 290 57.64 20.02 -33.01
CA ALA A 290 58.24 20.35 -34.31
C ALA A 290 57.39 21.30 -35.19
N GLY A 291 56.11 21.53 -34.84
CA GLY A 291 55.17 22.34 -35.63
C GLY A 291 55.09 23.83 -35.28
N PHE A 292 55.84 24.31 -34.28
CA PHE A 292 55.77 25.70 -33.78
C PHE A 292 57.03 26.53 -34.06
N ALA A 293 57.87 26.10 -35.00
CA ALA A 293 59.13 26.77 -35.31
C ALA A 293 59.34 27.08 -36.79
N GLU A 294 58.33 27.11 -37.66
CA GLU A 294 58.46 27.76 -38.98
C GLU A 294 57.11 28.38 -39.36
N ASP A 295 56.99 29.70 -39.15
CA ASP A 295 56.46 30.66 -40.12
C ASP A 295 56.33 32.03 -39.46
N GLY A 296 57.48 32.72 -39.43
CA GLY A 296 57.50 34.17 -39.42
C GLY A 296 57.31 34.71 -40.84
N LEU A 297 56.86 35.96 -40.91
CA LEU A 297 56.90 36.89 -42.05
C LEU A 297 55.84 36.69 -43.15
N LEU A 298 54.75 37.46 -43.08
CA LEU A 298 54.57 38.75 -43.80
C LEU A 298 53.19 39.35 -43.52
#